data_AF-A0A397SY73-F1
#
_entry.id   AF-A0A397SY73-F1
#
_cell.length_a   1.000
_cell.length_b   1.000
_cell.length_c   1.000
_cell.angle_alpha   90.00
_cell.angle_beta   90.00
_cell.angle_gamma   90.00
#
_symmetry.space_group_name_H-M   'P 1'
#
loop_
_entity.id
_entity.type
_entity.pdbx_description
1 polymer ?
#
loop_
_entity_poly.entity_id
_entity_poly.type
_entity_poly.pdbx_seq_one_letter_code
_entity_poly.pdbx_strand_id
1 'polypeptide(L)'
;MPPRVNNKKKMSKIFDAFIRAHSLTDYNIHNNLDKRYEFRIQTINNDISLNDDEKREAIKLLSKRYDYDKIISGEGTKRTCENCGKECLATLYCEYCIREFLKAKFSNWSSNNDKIDDLIQKCQSETIGPNKIIEWIQYNDLTNIEYFTRGGFSKIYSAEWIHGHYKEWNSEEKQLKRHGRENVILKMLESVESANRSWFEEGC
;
A
#
# COMPACT_ATOMS: atom_id res chain seq x y z
N MET A 1 24.70 -10.33 13.95
CA MET A 1 23.37 -10.97 13.85
C MET A 1 22.72 -10.98 15.23
N PRO A 2 21.81 -10.02 15.53
CA PRO A 2 20.52 -10.39 16.13
C PRO A 2 19.25 -9.54 15.76
N PRO A 3 19.23 -8.49 14.90
CA PRO A 3 18.05 -7.61 14.85
C PRO A 3 16.88 -8.19 14.03
N ARG A 4 17.19 -9.03 13.02
CA ARG A 4 16.20 -9.55 12.07
C ARG A 4 15.21 -10.55 12.68
N VAL A 5 15.64 -11.38 13.65
CA VAL A 5 14.77 -12.41 14.25
C VAL A 5 13.77 -11.79 15.23
N ASN A 6 14.22 -10.82 16.05
CA ASN A 6 13.33 -10.10 16.97
C ASN A 6 12.32 -9.22 16.24
N ASN A 7 12.70 -8.57 15.13
CA ASN A 7 11.76 -7.81 14.31
C ASN A 7 10.70 -8.72 13.66
N LYS A 8 11.07 -9.92 13.17
CA LYS A 8 10.07 -10.87 12.63
C LYS A 8 9.08 -11.34 13.68
N LYS A 9 9.54 -11.67 14.89
CA LYS A 9 8.67 -12.11 15.99
C LYS A 9 7.74 -10.98 16.48
N LYS A 10 8.24 -9.75 16.57
CA LYS A 10 7.44 -8.56 16.90
C LYS A 10 6.36 -8.29 15.84
N MET A 11 6.73 -8.33 14.56
CA MET A 11 5.77 -8.18 13.45
C MET A 11 4.69 -9.27 13.43
N SER A 12 5.04 -10.51 13.79
CA SER A 12 4.07 -11.60 13.90
C SER A 12 3.02 -11.31 14.98
N LYS A 13 3.42 -10.89 16.18
CA LYS A 13 2.46 -10.58 17.26
C LYS A 13 1.48 -9.47 16.90
N ILE A 14 2.00 -8.40 16.30
CA ILE A 14 1.21 -7.25 15.84
C ILE A 14 0.17 -7.71 14.82
N PHE A 15 0.59 -8.54 13.86
CA PHE A 15 -0.31 -9.08 12.84
C PHE A 15 -1.35 -10.03 13.44
N ASP A 16 -0.95 -10.90 14.39
CA ASP A 16 -1.88 -11.81 15.06
C ASP A 16 -2.96 -11.03 15.82
N ALA A 17 -2.60 -9.93 16.51
CA ALA A 17 -3.57 -9.08 17.18
C ALA A 17 -4.53 -8.38 16.21
N PHE A 18 -4.00 -7.89 15.08
CA PHE A 18 -4.81 -7.34 14.00
C PHE A 18 -5.84 -8.35 13.47
N ILE A 19 -5.41 -9.60 13.23
CA ILE A 19 -6.30 -10.67 12.77
C ILE A 19 -7.33 -11.02 13.84
N ARG A 20 -6.93 -11.19 15.10
CA ARG A 20 -7.86 -11.45 16.21
C ARG A 20 -8.94 -10.37 16.31
N ALA A 21 -8.57 -9.09 16.24
CA ALA A 21 -9.53 -8.00 16.31
C ALA A 21 -10.58 -8.07 15.19
N HIS A 22 -10.18 -8.45 13.97
CA HIS A 22 -11.11 -8.67 12.86
C HIS A 22 -12.01 -9.89 13.08
N SER A 23 -11.43 -11.02 13.50
CA SER A 23 -12.17 -12.26 13.73
C SER A 23 -13.20 -12.14 14.86
N LEU A 24 -12.92 -11.31 15.87
CA LEU A 24 -13.85 -11.04 16.98
C LEU A 24 -14.93 -10.01 16.63
N THR A 25 -14.84 -9.34 15.49
CA THR A 25 -15.83 -8.32 15.09
C THR A 25 -17.15 -9.00 14.70
N ASP A 26 -18.19 -8.84 15.51
CA ASP A 26 -19.56 -9.20 15.12
C ASP A 26 -20.14 -8.12 14.18
N TYR A 27 -20.45 -8.51 12.94
CA TYR A 27 -20.92 -7.59 11.90
C TYR A 27 -22.41 -7.20 12.05
N ASN A 28 -23.19 -7.94 12.84
CA ASN A 28 -24.57 -7.58 13.17
C ASN A 28 -24.61 -6.49 14.25
N ILE A 29 -23.69 -6.56 15.22
CA ILE A 29 -23.54 -5.57 16.29
C ILE A 29 -22.81 -4.32 15.76
N HIS A 30 -21.63 -4.52 15.18
CA HIS A 30 -20.81 -3.47 14.58
C HIS A 30 -21.15 -3.34 13.09
N ASN A 31 -22.35 -2.82 12.84
CA ASN A 31 -22.97 -2.84 11.52
C ASN A 31 -22.45 -1.80 10.51
N ASN A 32 -21.56 -0.89 10.90
CA ASN A 32 -20.93 0.09 10.00
C ASN A 32 -19.41 0.16 10.21
N LEU A 33 -18.69 0.83 9.30
CA LEU A 33 -17.22 0.90 9.32
C LEU A 33 -16.69 1.54 10.61
N ASP A 34 -17.31 2.62 11.08
CA ASP A 34 -16.85 3.38 12.25
C ASP A 34 -16.94 2.53 13.53
N LYS A 35 -18.08 1.88 13.77
CA LYS A 35 -18.28 0.96 14.89
C LYS A 35 -17.31 -0.22 14.86
N ARG A 36 -17.03 -0.77 13.68
CA ARG A 36 -16.05 -1.87 13.52
C ARG A 36 -14.66 -1.40 13.85
N TYR A 37 -14.29 -0.20 13.39
CA TYR A 37 -12.99 0.39 13.66
C TYR A 37 -12.81 0.64 15.16
N GLU A 38 -13.77 1.29 15.83
CA GLU A 38 -13.75 1.54 17.27
C GLU A 38 -13.61 0.24 18.08
N PHE A 39 -14.42 -0.78 17.76
CA PHE A 39 -14.34 -2.09 18.42
C PHE A 39 -12.95 -2.73 18.28
N ARG A 40 -12.37 -2.69 17.06
CA ARG A 40 -11.05 -3.28 16.80
C ARG A 40 -9.95 -2.54 17.54
N ILE A 41 -10.02 -1.21 17.64
CA ILE A 41 -9.11 -0.40 18.45
C ILE A 41 -9.20 -0.79 19.93
N GLN A 42 -10.40 -0.89 20.48
CA GLN A 42 -10.62 -1.33 21.87
C GLN A 42 -10.06 -2.73 22.11
N THR A 43 -10.32 -3.65 21.19
CA THR A 43 -9.80 -5.02 21.26
C THR A 43 -8.27 -5.05 21.36
N ILE A 44 -7.57 -4.27 20.52
CA ILE A 44 -6.10 -4.19 20.57
C ILE A 44 -5.60 -3.53 21.85
N ASN A 45 -6.25 -2.45 22.29
CA ASN A 45 -5.86 -1.75 23.52
C ASN A 45 -5.99 -2.65 24.76
N ASN A 46 -7.00 -3.52 24.77
CA ASN A 46 -7.25 -4.49 25.84
C ASN A 46 -6.39 -5.76 25.75
N ASP A 47 -5.63 -5.95 24.65
CA ASP A 47 -4.75 -7.11 24.49
C ASP A 47 -3.51 -6.98 25.41
N ILE A 48 -3.54 -7.72 26.51
CA ILE A 48 -2.47 -7.74 27.51
C ILE A 48 -1.17 -8.40 27.01
N SER A 49 -1.21 -9.11 25.87
CA SER A 49 -0.01 -9.74 25.29
C SER A 49 0.88 -8.76 24.51
N LEU A 50 0.38 -7.55 24.26
CA LEU A 50 1.06 -6.47 23.57
C LEU A 50 1.55 -5.39 24.56
N ASN A 51 2.75 -4.87 24.31
CA ASN A 51 3.18 -3.61 24.91
C ASN A 51 2.65 -2.39 24.14
N ASP A 52 2.85 -1.18 24.67
CA ASP A 52 2.30 0.05 24.10
C ASP A 52 2.80 0.35 22.68
N ASP A 53 4.06 0.04 22.37
CA ASP A 53 4.60 0.22 21.01
C ASP A 53 3.96 -0.77 20.03
N GLU A 54 3.79 -2.03 20.45
CA GLU A 54 3.11 -3.05 19.65
C GLU A 54 1.65 -2.69 19.41
N LYS A 55 0.94 -2.19 20.42
CA LYS A 55 -0.44 -1.69 20.29
C LYS A 55 -0.50 -0.53 19.30
N ARG A 56 0.40 0.44 19.41
CA ARG A 56 0.46 1.59 18.51
C ARG A 56 0.67 1.18 17.06
N GLU A 57 1.60 0.26 16.79
CA GLU A 57 1.83 -0.25 15.44
C GLU A 57 0.64 -1.05 14.90
N ALA A 58 -0.01 -1.87 15.73
CA ALA A 58 -1.20 -2.62 15.34
C ALA A 58 -2.39 -1.68 15.03
N ILE A 59 -2.59 -0.63 15.83
CA ILE A 59 -3.56 0.43 15.60
C ILE A 59 -3.24 1.20 14.31
N LYS A 60 -1.96 1.48 14.03
CA LYS A 60 -1.54 2.12 12.78
C LYS A 60 -1.93 1.27 11.56
N LEU A 61 -1.76 -0.05 11.64
CA LEU A 61 -2.21 -0.97 10.59
C LEU A 61 -3.74 -0.97 10.44
N LEU A 62 -4.49 -1.01 11.53
CA LEU A 62 -5.96 -0.87 11.51
C LEU A 62 -6.39 0.44 10.84
N SER A 63 -5.75 1.55 11.21
CA SER A 63 -6.05 2.89 10.69
C SER A 63 -5.83 2.96 9.17
N LYS A 64 -4.74 2.37 8.68
CA LYS A 64 -4.47 2.27 7.23
C LYS A 64 -5.56 1.48 6.50
N ARG A 65 -6.02 0.37 7.09
CA ARG A 65 -7.10 -0.44 6.51
C ARG A 65 -8.44 0.30 6.53
N TYR A 66 -8.74 0.96 7.64
CA TYR A 66 -9.97 1.75 7.79
C TYR A 66 -10.03 2.92 6.80
N ASP A 67 -8.93 3.65 6.58
CA ASP A 67 -8.86 4.69 5.55
C ASP A 67 -9.08 4.14 4.15
N TYR A 68 -8.50 2.98 3.84
CA TYR A 68 -8.75 2.28 2.58
C TYR A 68 -10.24 1.92 2.41
N ASP A 69 -10.86 1.34 3.44
CA ASP A 69 -12.26 0.92 3.38
C ASP A 69 -13.20 2.13 3.23
N LYS A 70 -12.92 3.26 3.88
CA LYS A 70 -13.67 4.52 3.69
C LYS A 70 -13.59 5.02 2.26
N ILE A 71 -12.39 5.10 1.67
CA ILE A 71 -12.23 5.62 0.31
C ILE A 71 -12.92 4.71 -0.71
N ILE A 72 -12.79 3.39 -0.58
CA ILE A 72 -13.41 2.43 -1.50
C ILE A 72 -14.94 2.43 -1.40
N SER A 73 -15.49 2.50 -0.19
CA SER A 73 -16.94 2.56 0.00
C SER A 73 -17.53 3.94 -0.32
N GLY A 74 -16.71 4.99 -0.27
CA GLY A 74 -17.19 6.38 -0.30
C GLY A 74 -17.91 6.79 0.99
N GLU A 75 -17.86 5.96 2.04
CA GLU A 75 -18.57 6.15 3.30
C GLU A 75 -17.62 6.54 4.44
N GLY A 76 -18.20 7.10 5.50
CA GLY A 76 -17.50 7.49 6.72
C GLY A 76 -17.31 9.00 6.85
N THR A 77 -16.71 9.39 7.96
CA THR A 77 -16.51 10.80 8.30
C THR A 77 -15.44 11.42 7.41
N LYS A 78 -15.83 12.46 6.66
CA LYS A 78 -14.91 13.32 5.91
C LYS A 78 -14.24 14.33 6.83
N ARG A 79 -13.06 14.79 6.44
CA ARG A 79 -12.37 15.91 7.07
C ARG A 79 -11.86 16.88 6.01
N THR A 80 -11.73 18.14 6.36
CA THR A 80 -11.05 19.13 5.51
C THR A 80 -9.54 18.93 5.62
N CYS A 81 -8.86 18.78 4.48
CA CYS A 81 -7.41 18.68 4.46
C CYS A 81 -6.77 20.05 4.66
N GLU A 82 -5.89 20.19 5.64
CA GLU A 82 -5.17 21.44 5.94
C GLU A 82 -4.24 21.90 4.81
N ASN A 83 -3.74 20.96 3.99
CA ASN A 83 -2.80 21.26 2.91
C ASN A 83 -3.46 21.76 1.62
N CYS A 84 -4.66 21.29 1.30
CA CYS A 84 -5.32 21.59 0.03
C CYS A 84 -6.77 22.09 0.15
N GLY A 85 -7.33 22.15 1.36
CA GLY A 85 -8.69 22.63 1.63
C GLY A 85 -9.82 21.71 1.16
N LYS A 86 -9.52 20.58 0.51
CA LYS A 86 -10.53 19.63 0.04
C LYS A 86 -11.02 18.73 1.16
N GLU A 87 -12.28 18.35 1.12
CA GLU A 87 -12.81 17.26 1.95
C GLU A 87 -12.25 15.92 1.48
N CYS A 88 -11.56 15.22 2.37
CA CYS A 88 -10.98 13.90 2.12
C CYS A 88 -11.50 12.87 3.13
N LEU A 89 -11.54 11.61 2.69
CA LEU A 89 -12.02 10.49 3.51
C LEU A 89 -10.93 9.89 4.40
N ALA A 90 -9.68 9.83 3.93
CA ALA A 90 -8.58 9.29 4.74
C ALA A 90 -8.25 10.21 5.93
N THR A 91 -7.98 9.58 7.07
CA THR A 91 -7.53 10.25 8.30
C THR A 91 -6.01 10.43 8.31
N LEU A 92 -5.25 9.41 7.90
CA LEU A 92 -3.79 9.40 7.99
C LEU A 92 -3.09 10.19 6.87
N TYR A 93 -3.78 10.45 5.77
CA TYR A 93 -3.27 11.17 4.61
C TYR A 93 -4.41 11.85 3.87
N CYS A 94 -4.10 12.55 2.79
CA CYS A 94 -5.10 13.11 1.88
C CYS A 94 -4.88 12.53 0.48
N GLU A 95 -5.85 11.75 -0.01
CA GLU A 95 -5.82 11.13 -1.34
C GLU A 95 -5.62 12.17 -2.45
N TYR A 96 -6.20 13.37 -2.32
CA TYR A 96 -6.00 14.44 -3.29
C TYR A 96 -4.58 15.00 -3.26
N CYS A 97 -3.98 15.23 -2.09
CA CYS A 97 -2.61 15.72 -2.01
C CYS A 97 -1.62 14.72 -2.64
N ILE A 98 -1.84 13.43 -2.41
CA ILE A 98 -1.02 12.37 -3.02
C ILE A 98 -1.17 12.39 -4.54
N ARG A 99 -2.39 12.45 -5.07
CA ARG A 99 -2.64 12.51 -6.53
C ARG A 99 -1.96 13.72 -7.17
N GLU A 100 -2.08 14.90 -6.56
CA GLU A 100 -1.42 16.11 -7.08
C GLU A 100 0.11 16.02 -7.01
N PHE A 101 0.67 15.44 -5.94
CA PHE A 101 2.10 15.16 -5.85
C PHE A 101 2.59 14.22 -6.95
N LEU A 102 1.81 13.18 -7.29
CA LEU A 102 2.17 12.24 -8.36
C LEU A 102 2.06 12.89 -9.74
N LYS A 103 0.98 13.63 -10.01
CA LYS A 103 0.79 14.37 -11.28
C LYS A 103 1.94 15.34 -11.56
N ALA A 104 2.43 16.03 -10.53
CA ALA A 104 3.59 16.93 -10.65
C ALA A 104 4.89 16.21 -11.06
N LYS A 105 4.93 14.87 -11.00
CA LYS A 105 6.08 14.04 -11.37
C LYS A 105 5.92 13.29 -12.69
N PHE A 106 4.81 13.45 -13.40
CA PHE A 106 4.57 12.70 -14.65
C PHE A 106 5.64 12.96 -15.71
N SER A 107 6.22 14.16 -15.76
CA SER A 107 7.31 14.49 -16.68
C SER A 107 8.68 13.96 -16.25
N ASN A 108 8.82 13.38 -15.06
CA ASN A 108 10.12 12.98 -14.50
C ASN A 108 10.54 11.57 -14.89
N TRP A 109 9.66 10.79 -15.51
CA TRP A 109 9.93 9.43 -15.95
C TRP A 109 9.11 9.10 -17.20
N SER A 110 9.60 8.14 -17.98
CA SER A 110 8.86 7.50 -19.07
C SER A 110 9.36 6.05 -19.19
N SER A 111 8.47 5.15 -19.60
CA SER A 111 8.81 3.78 -19.97
C SER A 111 9.30 3.62 -21.41
N ASN A 112 9.35 4.71 -22.18
CA ASN A 112 9.46 4.71 -23.65
C ASN A 112 8.29 3.97 -24.34
N ASN A 113 7.14 3.86 -23.66
CA ASN A 113 5.91 3.30 -24.21
C ASN A 113 4.72 4.12 -23.72
N ASP A 114 4.22 5.01 -24.57
CA ASP A 114 3.15 5.95 -24.25
C ASP A 114 1.91 5.26 -23.68
N LYS A 115 1.56 4.05 -24.14
CA LYS A 115 0.39 3.32 -23.61
C LYS A 115 0.58 2.85 -22.17
N ILE A 116 1.80 2.46 -21.80
CA ILE A 116 2.13 2.07 -20.43
C ILE A 116 2.18 3.33 -19.56
N ASP A 117 2.78 4.40 -20.07
CA ASP A 117 2.86 5.68 -19.36
C ASP A 117 1.46 6.23 -19.06
N ASP A 118 0.58 6.27 -20.07
CA ASP A 118 -0.82 6.70 -19.93
C ASP A 118 -1.58 5.87 -18.89
N LEU A 119 -1.41 4.55 -18.91
CA LEU A 119 -2.05 3.65 -17.95
C LEU A 119 -1.59 3.95 -16.52
N ILE A 120 -0.27 4.04 -16.29
CA ILE A 120 0.29 4.31 -14.97
C ILE A 120 -0.14 5.70 -14.48
N GLN A 121 -0.10 6.73 -15.33
CA GLN A 121 -0.53 8.09 -14.99
C GLN A 121 -2.02 8.15 -14.63
N LYS A 122 -2.87 7.38 -15.33
CA LYS A 122 -4.30 7.23 -14.99
C LYS A 122 -4.47 6.61 -13.61
N CYS A 123 -3.82 5.47 -13.34
CA CYS A 123 -3.86 4.83 -12.03
C CYS A 123 -3.35 5.75 -10.90
N GLN A 124 -2.28 6.50 -11.14
CA GLN A 124 -1.74 7.47 -10.19
C GLN A 124 -2.69 8.65 -9.93
N SER A 125 -3.46 9.07 -10.94
CA SER A 125 -4.47 10.14 -10.81
C SER A 125 -5.68 9.72 -9.98
N GLU A 126 -5.95 8.42 -9.88
CA GLU A 126 -7.08 7.84 -9.15
C GLU A 126 -6.65 7.17 -7.84
N THR A 127 -5.35 7.12 -7.54
CA THR A 127 -4.82 6.38 -6.37
C THR A 127 -5.53 6.75 -5.08
N ILE A 128 -5.76 5.74 -4.26
CA ILE A 128 -6.50 5.86 -3.01
C ILE A 128 -5.59 5.95 -1.80
N GLY A 129 -4.28 5.73 -1.94
CA GLY A 129 -3.37 5.85 -0.80
C GLY A 129 -1.93 5.43 -1.13
N PRO A 130 -0.96 5.70 -0.23
CA PRO A 130 0.47 5.51 -0.50
C PRO A 130 0.84 4.09 -0.95
N ASN A 131 0.26 3.07 -0.30
CA ASN A 131 0.56 1.65 -0.56
C ASN A 131 -0.23 1.05 -1.74
N LYS A 132 -0.92 1.88 -2.53
CA LYS A 132 -1.71 1.49 -3.71
C LYS A 132 -1.28 2.23 -4.96
N ILE A 133 -0.14 2.91 -4.91
CA ILE A 133 0.42 3.63 -6.05
C ILE A 133 1.09 2.61 -6.98
N ILE A 134 0.64 2.56 -8.22
CA ILE A 134 1.34 1.86 -9.30
C ILE A 134 2.45 2.77 -9.82
N GLU A 135 3.65 2.24 -9.96
CA GLU A 135 4.86 2.99 -10.33
C GLU A 135 5.57 2.34 -11.52
N TRP A 136 6.13 3.16 -12.41
CA TRP A 136 7.17 2.72 -13.33
C TRP A 136 8.50 2.64 -12.58
N ILE A 137 9.16 1.48 -12.62
CA ILE A 137 10.44 1.25 -11.94
C ILE A 137 11.55 1.16 -12.97
N GLN A 138 12.56 2.01 -12.84
CA GLN A 138 13.73 1.95 -13.71
C GLN A 138 14.51 0.67 -13.43
N TYR A 139 14.99 0.00 -14.49
CA TYR A 139 15.72 -1.26 -14.35
C TYR A 139 16.96 -1.12 -13.45
N ASN A 140 17.63 0.05 -13.47
CA ASN A 140 18.79 0.35 -12.63
C ASN A 140 18.47 0.47 -11.13
N ASP A 141 17.19 0.62 -10.76
CA ASP A 141 16.76 0.60 -9.36
C ASP A 141 16.58 -0.84 -8.83
N LEU A 142 16.75 -1.84 -9.70
CA LEU A 142 16.69 -3.26 -9.37
C LEU A 142 18.10 -3.84 -9.30
N THR A 143 18.40 -4.52 -8.21
CA THR A 143 19.69 -5.17 -7.95
C THR A 143 19.48 -6.64 -7.60
N ASN A 144 20.54 -7.45 -7.62
CA ASN A 144 20.49 -8.89 -7.27
C ASN A 144 19.38 -9.64 -8.01
N ILE A 145 19.27 -9.41 -9.32
CA ILE A 145 18.26 -10.06 -10.16
C ILE A 145 18.69 -11.51 -10.40
N GLU A 146 17.92 -12.45 -9.85
CA GLU A 146 18.21 -13.87 -9.90
C GLU A 146 17.00 -14.63 -10.46
N TYR A 147 17.25 -15.60 -11.33
CA TYR A 147 16.19 -16.47 -11.81
C TYR A 147 15.63 -17.31 -10.66
N PHE A 148 14.32 -17.25 -10.47
CA PHE A 148 13.64 -17.98 -9.40
C PHE A 148 12.98 -19.25 -9.94
N THR A 149 12.07 -19.13 -10.91
CA THR A 149 11.41 -20.29 -11.53
C THR A 149 10.73 -19.91 -12.85
N ARG A 150 10.12 -20.88 -13.53
CA ARG A 150 9.17 -20.67 -14.62
C ARG A 150 7.78 -21.10 -14.16
N GLY A 151 6.78 -20.23 -14.34
CA GLY A 151 5.38 -20.53 -14.04
C GLY A 151 4.49 -20.09 -15.19
N GLY A 152 3.66 -21.00 -15.71
CA GLY A 152 2.86 -20.75 -16.92
C GLY A 152 3.75 -20.30 -18.09
N PHE A 153 3.38 -19.19 -18.72
CA PHE A 153 4.09 -18.56 -19.85
C PHE A 153 5.11 -17.48 -19.42
N SER A 154 5.52 -17.44 -18.16
CA SER A 154 6.41 -16.40 -17.64
C SER A 154 7.62 -16.97 -16.93
N LYS A 155 8.77 -16.32 -17.13
CA LYS A 155 9.94 -16.51 -16.27
C LYS A 155 9.81 -15.58 -15.07
N ILE A 156 10.05 -16.12 -13.90
CA ILE A 156 9.93 -15.44 -12.62
C ILE A 156 11.34 -15.25 -12.08
N TYR A 157 11.66 -14.02 -11.70
CA TYR A 157 12.92 -13.63 -11.09
C TYR A 157 12.65 -13.03 -9.71
N SER A 158 13.60 -13.14 -8.79
CA SER A 158 13.65 -12.31 -7.59
C SER A 158 14.62 -11.16 -7.83
N ALA A 159 14.36 -10.02 -7.20
CA ALA A 159 15.27 -8.88 -7.20
C ALA A 159 15.16 -8.08 -5.89
N GLU A 160 16.14 -7.22 -5.64
CA GLU A 160 16.07 -6.17 -4.63
C GLU A 160 15.77 -4.83 -5.30
N TRP A 161 14.65 -4.20 -4.95
CA TRP A 161 14.34 -2.83 -5.34
C TRP A 161 14.94 -1.87 -4.30
N ILE A 162 15.89 -1.02 -4.72
CA ILE A 162 16.68 -0.18 -3.81
C ILE A 162 15.85 0.81 -3.00
N HIS A 163 14.75 1.29 -3.60
CA HIS A 163 13.91 2.35 -3.04
C HIS A 163 12.67 1.78 -2.35
N GLY A 164 12.15 0.65 -2.83
CA GLY A 164 10.91 0.05 -2.34
C GLY A 164 9.67 0.89 -2.60
N HIS A 165 8.52 0.31 -2.27
CA HIS A 165 7.22 0.96 -2.47
C HIS A 165 7.03 2.20 -1.59
N TYR A 166 6.10 3.08 -1.98
CA TYR A 166 5.62 4.15 -1.12
C TYR A 166 4.87 3.61 0.10
N LYS A 167 5.35 3.94 1.30
CA LYS A 167 4.82 3.43 2.56
C LYS A 167 3.81 4.38 3.19
N GLU A 168 4.12 5.68 3.20
CA GLU A 168 3.39 6.70 3.97
C GLU A 168 3.45 8.07 3.27
N TRP A 169 2.47 8.92 3.53
CA TRP A 169 2.48 10.33 3.15
C TRP A 169 2.93 11.17 4.34
N ASN A 170 3.92 12.05 4.14
CA ASN A 170 4.28 13.08 5.11
C ASN A 170 3.55 14.38 4.77
N SER A 171 2.60 14.78 5.61
CA SER A 171 1.82 16.01 5.42
C SER A 171 2.63 17.29 5.61
N GLU A 172 3.64 17.28 6.47
CA GLU A 172 4.50 18.44 6.77
C GLU A 172 5.43 18.72 5.59
N GLU A 173 6.14 17.69 5.13
CA GLU A 173 7.06 17.80 3.99
C GLU A 173 6.33 17.82 2.64
N LYS A 174 5.04 17.42 2.62
CA LYS A 174 4.23 17.23 1.41
C LYS A 174 4.87 16.24 0.43
N GLN A 175 5.38 15.13 0.97
CA GLN A 175 6.10 14.11 0.19
C GLN A 175 5.70 12.68 0.60
N LEU A 176 5.79 11.76 -0.35
CA LEU A 176 5.67 10.33 -0.08
C LEU A 176 7.00 9.77 0.47
N LYS A 177 6.91 9.03 1.58
CA LYS A 177 8.00 8.28 2.19
C LYS A 177 8.03 6.86 1.64
N ARG A 178 9.22 6.42 1.21
CA ARG A 178 9.43 5.07 0.71
C ARG A 178 9.74 4.08 1.83
N HIS A 179 9.48 2.80 1.59
CA HIS A 179 9.82 1.71 2.51
C HIS A 179 11.34 1.56 2.67
N GLY A 180 12.10 1.88 1.63
CA GLY A 180 13.51 1.52 1.51
C GLY A 180 13.66 0.15 0.84
N ARG A 181 14.89 -0.36 0.82
CA ARG A 181 15.25 -1.59 0.09
C ARG A 181 14.31 -2.75 0.42
N GLU A 182 13.73 -3.35 -0.63
CA GLU A 182 12.71 -4.38 -0.53
C GLU A 182 12.96 -5.51 -1.55
N ASN A 183 12.65 -6.76 -1.15
CA ASN A 183 12.69 -7.89 -2.06
C ASN A 183 11.41 -7.94 -2.88
N VAL A 184 11.55 -8.01 -4.20
CA VAL A 184 10.44 -8.04 -5.15
C VAL A 184 10.52 -9.27 -6.05
N ILE A 185 9.38 -9.63 -6.63
CA ILE A 185 9.27 -10.65 -7.67
C ILE A 185 9.06 -9.95 -9.00
N LEU A 186 9.87 -10.29 -10.00
CA LEU A 186 9.72 -9.81 -11.37
C LEU A 186 9.14 -10.95 -12.21
N LYS A 187 7.98 -10.70 -12.82
CA LYS A 187 7.37 -11.63 -13.78
C LYS A 187 7.66 -11.11 -15.18
N MET A 188 8.54 -11.81 -15.91
CA MET A 188 8.87 -11.46 -17.28
C MET A 188 7.77 -11.97 -18.22
N LEU A 189 7.24 -11.07 -19.04
CA LEU A 189 6.30 -11.40 -20.11
C LEU A 189 7.11 -11.82 -21.36
N GLU A 190 6.93 -13.06 -21.84
CA GLU A 190 7.50 -13.49 -23.13
C GLU A 190 6.75 -12.79 -24.29
N SER A 191 7.44 -12.54 -25.41
CA SER A 191 7.09 -11.58 -26.47
C SER A 191 5.63 -11.56 -26.95
N VAL A 192 5.21 -10.36 -27.35
CA VAL A 192 3.86 -9.86 -27.70
C VAL A 192 3.09 -10.64 -28.78
N GLU A 193 3.65 -11.66 -29.43
CA GLU A 193 2.91 -12.51 -30.39
C GLU A 193 1.86 -13.42 -29.71
N SER A 194 2.02 -13.72 -28.42
CA SER A 194 1.00 -14.46 -27.62
C SER A 194 0.27 -13.58 -26.61
N ALA A 195 0.73 -12.35 -26.39
CA ALA A 195 0.08 -11.37 -25.51
C ALA A 195 -1.03 -10.62 -26.26
N ASN A 196 -2.11 -11.36 -26.58
CA ASN A 196 -3.39 -10.71 -26.79
C ASN A 196 -3.71 -9.79 -25.60
N ARG A 197 -4.52 -8.76 -25.84
CA ARG A 197 -4.89 -7.65 -24.93
C ARG A 197 -5.34 -8.02 -23.49
N SER A 198 -5.34 -9.30 -23.09
CA SER A 198 -5.81 -9.77 -21.78
C SER A 198 -4.89 -9.42 -20.61
N TRP A 199 -3.59 -9.11 -20.82
CA TRP A 199 -2.71 -8.77 -19.69
C TRP A 199 -3.06 -7.43 -19.03
N PHE A 200 -3.75 -6.54 -19.76
CA PHE A 200 -4.25 -5.27 -19.22
C PHE A 200 -5.41 -5.46 -18.22
N GLU A 201 -6.09 -6.63 -18.25
CA GLU A 201 -7.24 -6.92 -17.38
C GLU A 201 -6.82 -7.44 -15.99
N GLU A 202 -5.55 -7.76 -15.78
CA GLU A 202 -5.04 -8.26 -14.49
C GLU A 202 -4.59 -7.14 -13.51
N GLY A 203 -4.59 -5.87 -13.95
CA GLY A 203 -3.77 -4.81 -13.33
C GLY A 203 -4.48 -3.58 -12.74
N CYS A 204 -5.81 -3.51 -12.71
CA CYS A 204 -6.55 -2.38 -12.13
C CYS A 204 -7.54 -2.83 -11.05
#